data_AF-Q8RHY8-F1
#
_entry.id   AF-Q8RHY8-F1
#
_cell.length_a   1.000
_cell.length_b   1.000
_cell.length_c   1.000
_cell.angle_alpha   90.00
_cell.angle_beta   90.00
_cell.angle_gamma   90.00
#
_symmetry.space_group_name_H-M   'P 1'
#
loop_
_entity.id
_entity.type
_entity.pdbx_description
1 polymer ?
#
loop_
_entity_poly.entity_id
_entity_poly.type
_entity_poly.pdbx_seq_one_letter_code
_entity_poly.pdbx_strand_id
1 'polypeptide(L)'
;MLLGAVSAFAGQYPDGMYRGVYVSGQETQVEVQYELKNDVITSIKYRTLFYKGHDWLKEDEYVAKNGGYLKLLERITNKKIQDVLPTMYNSEEIEKGGATVRESKVRSALQYGLNVGPLKLAKKTK
;
A
#
# COMPACT_ATOMS: atom_id res chain seq x y z
N MET A 1 -18.36 -19.67 -37.10
CA MET A 1 -18.52 -19.36 -35.66
C MET A 1 -17.17 -18.91 -35.13
N LEU A 2 -16.98 -17.61 -34.89
CA LEU A 2 -15.79 -17.09 -34.21
C LEU A 2 -15.99 -17.30 -32.71
N LEU A 3 -15.28 -18.26 -32.12
CA LEU A 3 -15.12 -18.36 -30.67
C LEU A 3 -14.32 -17.13 -30.22
N GLY A 4 -15.02 -16.14 -29.67
CA GLY A 4 -14.40 -15.04 -28.96
C GLY A 4 -13.65 -15.61 -27.76
N ALA A 5 -12.32 -15.62 -27.83
CA ALA A 5 -11.50 -15.81 -26.66
C ALA A 5 -11.76 -14.61 -25.73
N VAL A 6 -12.56 -14.82 -24.69
CA VAL A 6 -12.57 -13.94 -23.54
C VAL A 6 -11.20 -14.12 -22.89
N SER A 7 -10.21 -13.37 -23.35
CA SER A 7 -9.00 -13.15 -22.56
C SER A 7 -9.46 -12.44 -21.29
N ALA A 8 -9.76 -13.21 -20.25
CA ALA A 8 -9.77 -12.69 -18.89
C ALA A 8 -8.40 -12.05 -18.72
N PHE A 9 -8.36 -10.72 -18.73
CA PHE A 9 -7.13 -9.97 -18.55
C PHE A 9 -6.63 -10.33 -17.16
N ALA A 10 -5.67 -11.26 -17.07
CA ALA A 10 -4.94 -11.48 -15.84
C ALA A 10 -4.32 -10.13 -15.47
N GLY A 11 -4.48 -9.72 -14.22
CA GLY A 11 -3.82 -8.50 -13.73
C GLY A 11 -2.32 -8.53 -14.07
N GLN A 12 -1.73 -7.36 -14.24
CA GLN A 12 -0.29 -7.21 -14.44
C GLN A 12 0.49 -7.85 -13.29
N TYR A 13 -0.06 -7.82 -12.07
CA TYR A 13 0.52 -8.43 -10.89
C TYR A 13 -0.29 -9.67 -10.45
N PRO A 14 0.38 -10.74 -9.99
CA PRO A 14 -0.31 -11.91 -9.47
C PRO A 14 -1.23 -11.57 -8.28
N ASP A 15 -2.40 -12.22 -8.22
CA ASP A 15 -3.27 -12.11 -7.05
C ASP A 15 -2.59 -12.67 -5.80
N GLY A 16 -2.66 -11.93 -4.69
CA GLY A 16 -2.04 -12.36 -3.45
C GLY A 16 -1.78 -11.25 -2.45
N MET A 17 -1.15 -11.62 -1.34
CA MET A 17 -0.70 -10.72 -0.29
C MET A 17 0.74 -10.31 -0.54
N TYR A 18 0.96 -9.01 -0.55
CA TYR A 18 2.23 -8.34 -0.76
C TYR A 18 2.68 -7.64 0.52
N ARG A 19 3.99 -7.44 0.64
CA ARG A 19 4.57 -6.64 1.72
C ARG A 19 5.65 -5.73 1.18
N GLY A 20 5.53 -4.46 1.56
CA GLY A 20 6.34 -3.37 1.10
C GLY A 20 7.06 -2.68 2.25
N VAL A 21 8.32 -2.29 2.06
CA VAL A 21 9.05 -1.45 3.03
C VAL A 21 9.64 -0.22 2.36
N TYR A 22 9.69 0.87 3.11
CA TYR A 22 10.53 2.02 2.84
C TYR A 22 11.48 2.19 4.04
N VAL A 23 12.77 2.05 3.75
CA VAL A 23 13.86 2.17 4.70
C VAL A 23 14.61 3.46 4.41
N SER A 24 14.91 4.24 5.45
CA SER A 24 15.74 5.44 5.35
C SER A 24 16.69 5.47 6.53
N GLY A 25 17.99 5.61 6.25
CA GLY A 25 19.02 5.36 7.25
C GLY A 25 19.01 3.89 7.69
N GLN A 26 18.93 3.64 9.00
CA GLN A 26 18.87 2.29 9.58
C GLN A 26 17.44 1.90 10.05
N GLU A 27 16.43 2.69 9.69
CA GLU A 27 15.07 2.54 10.20
C GLU A 27 14.09 2.20 9.09
N THR A 28 13.25 1.18 9.32
CA THR A 28 12.05 0.93 8.52
C THR A 28 11.01 1.99 8.88
N GLN A 29 10.93 3.05 8.07
CA GLN A 29 10.01 4.15 8.34
C GLN A 29 8.57 3.83 7.94
N VAL A 30 8.37 3.06 6.86
CA VAL A 30 7.04 2.60 6.44
C VAL A 30 7.11 1.12 6.10
N GLU A 31 6.23 0.33 6.68
CA GLU A 31 5.91 -1.02 6.21
C GLU A 31 4.42 -1.10 5.90
N VAL A 32 4.07 -1.60 4.71
CA VAL A 32 2.69 -1.86 4.32
C VAL A 32 2.50 -3.34 3.98
N GLN A 33 1.32 -3.85 4.32
CA GLN A 33 0.83 -5.12 3.82
C GLN A 33 -0.45 -4.87 3.05
N TYR A 34 -0.55 -5.38 1.83
CA TYR A 34 -1.71 -5.19 0.97
C TYR A 34 -2.02 -6.45 0.17
N GLU A 35 -3.27 -6.58 -0.25
CA GLU A 35 -3.73 -7.67 -1.12
C GLU A 35 -4.11 -7.11 -2.49
N LEU A 36 -3.70 -7.81 -3.53
CA LEU A 36 -4.12 -7.55 -4.90
C LEU A 36 -5.07 -8.64 -5.39
N LYS A 37 -6.14 -8.21 -6.07
CA LYS A 37 -7.00 -9.05 -6.89
C LYS A 37 -7.27 -8.35 -8.21
N ASN A 38 -6.81 -8.90 -9.34
CA ASN A 38 -6.87 -8.27 -10.65
C ASN A 38 -6.32 -6.84 -10.63
N ASP A 39 -5.12 -6.67 -10.04
CA ASP A 39 -4.45 -5.37 -9.79
C ASP A 39 -5.18 -4.40 -8.85
N VAL A 40 -6.35 -4.76 -8.30
CA VAL A 40 -7.09 -3.93 -7.35
C VAL A 40 -6.57 -4.17 -5.95
N ILE A 41 -6.28 -3.09 -5.21
CA ILE A 41 -5.93 -3.14 -3.79
C ILE A 41 -7.19 -3.46 -2.99
N THR A 42 -7.41 -4.72 -2.64
CA THR A 42 -8.62 -5.15 -1.91
C THR A 42 -8.53 -4.92 -0.41
N SER A 43 -7.31 -4.92 0.13
CA SER A 43 -7.04 -4.58 1.51
C SER A 43 -5.64 -3.97 1.63
N ILE A 44 -5.45 -3.04 2.55
CA ILE A 44 -4.13 -2.51 2.89
C ILE A 44 -4.09 -2.04 4.35
N LYS A 45 -2.95 -2.24 5.00
CA LYS A 45 -2.66 -1.72 6.33
C LYS A 45 -1.20 -1.34 6.50
N TYR A 46 -0.94 -0.39 7.39
CA TYR A 46 0.40 -0.19 7.91
C TYR A 46 0.77 -1.31 8.89
N ARG A 47 2.02 -1.74 8.82
CA ARG A 47 2.66 -2.64 9.81
C ARG A 47 3.70 -1.91 10.65
N THR A 48 4.28 -0.86 10.08
CA THR A 48 5.19 0.06 10.77
C THR A 48 4.96 1.45 10.20
N LEU A 49 4.89 2.43 11.09
CA LEU A 49 4.94 3.84 10.73
C LEU A 49 5.90 4.52 11.70
N PHE A 50 7.19 4.51 11.37
CA PHE A 50 8.25 5.02 12.23
C PHE A 50 8.74 6.38 11.73
N TYR A 51 8.75 7.38 12.61
CA TYR A 51 9.28 8.70 12.30
C TYR A 51 9.70 9.44 13.57
N LYS A 52 10.88 10.08 13.55
CA LYS A 52 11.46 10.85 14.66
C LYS A 52 11.57 10.06 15.98
N GLY A 53 11.85 8.76 15.92
CA GLY A 53 11.96 7.92 17.13
C GLY A 53 10.65 7.29 17.60
N HIS A 54 9.54 7.60 16.93
CA HIS A 54 8.19 7.19 17.33
C HIS A 54 7.60 6.19 16.33
N ASP A 55 7.02 5.10 16.83
CA ASP A 55 6.14 4.21 16.04
C ASP A 55 4.69 4.64 16.26
N TRP A 56 4.18 5.43 15.34
CA TRP A 56 2.88 6.10 15.43
C TRP A 56 1.68 5.13 15.45
N LEU A 57 1.92 3.85 15.16
CA LEU A 57 0.92 2.78 15.29
C LEU A 57 0.79 2.25 16.72
N LYS A 58 1.73 2.57 17.63
CA LYS A 58 1.80 2.05 19.00
C LYS A 58 1.51 3.09 20.08
N GLU A 59 1.23 4.32 19.68
CA GLU A 59 1.00 5.43 20.61
C GLU A 59 -0.49 5.78 20.62
N ASP A 60 -1.20 5.35 21.66
CA ASP A 60 -2.67 5.42 21.76
C ASP A 60 -3.24 6.82 21.52
N GLU A 61 -2.56 7.86 22.02
CA GLU A 61 -2.94 9.26 21.81
C GLU A 61 -2.98 9.63 20.33
N TYR A 62 -1.99 9.16 19.56
CA TYR A 62 -1.94 9.39 18.13
C TYR A 62 -2.88 8.45 17.41
N VAL A 63 -3.02 7.18 17.80
CA VAL A 63 -4.03 6.24 17.26
C VAL A 63 -5.43 6.85 17.24
N ALA A 64 -5.80 7.58 18.30
CA ALA A 64 -7.07 8.31 18.36
C ALA A 64 -7.14 9.53 17.40
N LYS A 65 -6.00 10.15 17.05
CA LYS A 65 -5.86 11.33 16.17
C LYS A 65 -5.44 10.97 14.72
N ASN A 66 -5.25 9.68 14.41
CA ASN A 66 -4.55 9.14 13.23
C ASN A 66 -5.33 9.19 11.89
N GLY A 67 -6.18 10.20 11.71
CA GLY A 67 -6.99 10.33 10.50
C GLY A 67 -6.20 10.59 9.22
N GLY A 68 -4.98 11.14 9.27
CA GLY A 68 -4.24 11.54 8.06
C GLY A 68 -3.78 10.35 7.21
N TYR A 69 -2.98 9.47 7.78
CA TYR A 69 -2.40 8.35 7.03
C TYR A 69 -3.41 7.20 6.79
N LEU A 70 -4.42 7.03 7.65
CA LEU A 70 -5.49 6.06 7.42
C LEU A 70 -6.36 6.49 6.23
N LYS A 71 -6.64 7.79 6.09
CA LYS A 71 -7.33 8.33 4.91
C LYS A 71 -6.59 8.05 3.62
N LEU A 72 -5.26 8.03 3.62
CA LEU A 72 -4.49 7.63 2.45
C LEU A 72 -4.80 6.18 2.08
N LEU A 73 -4.79 5.26 3.05
CA LEU A 73 -5.12 3.85 2.82
C LEU A 73 -6.56 3.67 2.33
N GLU A 74 -7.51 4.35 2.95
CA GLU A 74 -8.91 4.37 2.52
C GLU A 74 -9.04 4.87 1.07
N ARG A 75 -8.33 5.95 0.73
CA ARG A 75 -8.36 6.56 -0.60
C ARG A 75 -7.83 5.60 -1.67
N ILE A 76 -6.82 4.79 -1.38
CA ILE A 76 -6.21 3.89 -2.37
C ILE A 76 -6.84 2.50 -2.39
N THR A 77 -7.59 2.11 -1.35
CA THR A 77 -8.33 0.85 -1.30
C THR A 77 -9.41 0.83 -2.39
N ASN A 78 -9.65 -0.33 -2.99
CA ASN A 78 -10.54 -0.54 -4.14
C ASN A 78 -10.13 0.21 -5.42
N LYS A 79 -8.91 0.74 -5.50
CA LYS A 79 -8.34 1.29 -6.74
C LYS A 79 -7.33 0.31 -7.34
N LYS A 80 -7.12 0.41 -8.65
CA LYS A 80 -6.03 -0.32 -9.30
C LYS A 80 -4.70 0.27 -8.87
N ILE A 81 -3.72 -0.59 -8.57
CA ILE A 81 -2.39 -0.18 -8.15
C ILE A 81 -1.70 0.73 -9.19
N GLN A 82 -1.98 0.50 -10.48
CA GLN A 82 -1.51 1.30 -11.62
C GLN A 82 -1.99 2.75 -11.58
N ASP A 83 -3.22 2.97 -11.09
CA ASP A 83 -3.82 4.30 -11.00
C ASP A 83 -3.38 5.01 -9.72
N VAL A 84 -3.04 4.24 -8.68
CA VAL A 84 -2.60 4.75 -7.38
C VAL A 84 -1.19 5.30 -7.45
N LEU A 85 -0.20 4.53 -7.93
CA LEU A 85 1.22 4.90 -7.85
C LEU A 85 1.55 6.26 -8.50
N PRO A 86 0.99 6.65 -9.67
CA PRO A 86 1.24 7.95 -10.28
C PRO A 86 0.75 9.13 -9.45
N THR A 87 -0.32 8.96 -8.65
CA THR A 87 -0.89 10.05 -7.85
C THR A 87 0.00 10.44 -6.66
N MET A 88 0.96 9.59 -6.31
CA MET A 88 1.76 9.72 -5.08
C MET A 88 3.19 10.25 -5.33
N TYR A 89 3.56 10.60 -6.57
CA TYR A 89 4.89 11.15 -6.87
C TYR A 89 5.08 12.56 -6.31
N ASN A 90 4.04 13.40 -6.41
CA ASN A 90 4.10 14.83 -6.15
C ASN A 90 3.19 15.24 -4.98
N SER A 91 2.87 14.32 -4.06
CA SER A 91 1.93 14.66 -3.00
C SER A 91 2.49 15.76 -2.10
N GLU A 92 1.65 16.74 -1.84
CA GLU A 92 1.81 17.68 -0.75
C GLU A 92 1.80 16.91 0.59
N GLU A 93 2.48 17.45 1.59
CA GLU A 93 2.53 16.85 2.92
C GLU A 93 1.11 16.74 3.50
N ILE A 94 0.68 15.52 3.85
CA ILE A 94 -0.51 15.34 4.68
C ILE A 94 -0.09 15.65 6.11
N GLU A 95 -0.07 16.93 6.48
CA GLU A 95 0.10 17.33 7.88
C GLU A 95 -1.23 17.20 8.64
N LYS A 96 -1.28 16.28 9.61
CA LYS A 96 -2.30 16.31 10.66
C LYS A 96 -1.76 15.70 11.94
N GLY A 97 -1.69 16.50 13.00
CA GLY A 97 -1.44 16.02 14.37
C GLY A 97 -0.02 15.55 14.69
N GLY A 98 1.01 16.08 14.02
CA GLY A 98 2.42 15.81 14.35
C GLY A 98 3.08 14.67 13.59
N ALA A 99 2.31 13.87 12.83
CA ALA A 99 2.83 12.80 11.98
C ALA A 99 2.66 13.14 10.49
N THR A 100 3.73 13.56 9.83
CA THR A 100 3.76 13.79 8.38
C THR A 100 4.11 12.48 7.67
N VAL A 101 3.11 11.75 7.17
CA VAL A 101 3.35 10.62 6.28
C VAL A 101 3.39 11.14 4.86
N ARG A 102 4.59 11.23 4.29
CA ARG A 102 4.76 11.57 2.88
C ARG A 102 4.26 10.40 2.04
N GLU A 103 3.31 10.66 1.14
CA GLU A 103 2.75 9.62 0.27
C GLU A 103 3.85 8.95 -0.57
N SER A 104 4.92 9.66 -0.90
CA SER A 104 6.08 9.13 -1.60
C SER A 104 6.75 7.95 -0.89
N LYS A 105 6.73 7.90 0.46
CA LYS A 105 7.24 6.77 1.24
C LYS A 105 6.33 5.55 1.10
N VAL A 106 5.01 5.76 1.16
CA VAL A 106 4.00 4.71 0.98
C VAL A 106 4.05 4.17 -0.45
N ARG A 107 4.17 5.06 -1.45
CA ARG A 107 4.40 4.70 -2.85
C ARG A 107 5.64 3.83 -3.02
N SER A 108 6.74 4.21 -2.38
CA SER A 108 7.99 3.44 -2.44
C SER A 108 7.83 2.06 -1.81
N ALA A 109 7.15 1.95 -0.67
CA ALA A 109 6.85 0.67 -0.04
C ALA A 109 5.93 -0.20 -0.93
N LEU A 110 4.88 0.37 -1.53
CA LEU A 110 4.04 -0.32 -2.51
C LEU A 110 4.87 -0.84 -3.69
N GLN A 111 5.68 0.02 -4.32
CA GLN A 111 6.54 -0.37 -5.44
C GLN A 111 7.53 -1.48 -5.04
N TYR A 112 8.10 -1.39 -3.84
CA TYR A 112 8.97 -2.45 -3.31
C TYR A 112 8.23 -3.78 -3.24
N GLY A 113 7.01 -3.80 -2.68
CA GLY A 113 6.19 -5.01 -2.60
C GLY A 113 5.93 -5.61 -3.98
N LEU A 114 5.58 -4.78 -4.97
CA LEU A 114 5.38 -5.23 -6.36
C LEU A 114 6.64 -5.86 -6.96
N ASN A 115 7.81 -5.27 -6.71
CA ASN A 115 9.10 -5.76 -7.22
C ASN A 115 9.51 -7.10 -6.59
N VAL A 116 9.19 -7.31 -5.30
CA VAL A 116 9.43 -8.58 -4.60
C VAL A 116 8.44 -9.66 -5.04
N GLY A 117 7.21 -9.27 -5.37
CA GLY A 117 6.11 -10.18 -5.62
C GLY A 117 5.33 -10.56 -4.35
N PRO A 118 4.27 -11.36 -4.49
CA PRO A 118 3.42 -11.72 -3.37
C PRO A 118 4.14 -12.68 -2.42
N LEU A 119 4.06 -12.40 -1.12
CA LEU A 119 4.49 -13.32 -0.07
C LEU A 119 3.57 -14.54 0.03
N LYS A 120 2.32 -14.40 -0.41
CA LYS A 120 1.34 -15.48 -0.46
C LYS A 120 0.40 -15.27 -1.64
N LEU A 121 0.35 -16.24 -2.55
CA LEU A 121 -0.59 -16.23 -3.67
C LEU A 121 -2.04 -16.43 -3.18
N ALA A 122 -2.98 -15.80 -3.88
CA ALA A 122 -4.39 -16.09 -3.70
C ALA A 122 -4.66 -17.58 -4.03
N LYS A 123 -5.51 -18.23 -3.23
CA LYS A 123 -5.94 -19.60 -3.54
C LYS A 123 -6.73 -19.55 -4.84
N LYS A 124 -6.36 -20.40 -5.81
CA LYS A 124 -7.19 -20.61 -6.99
C LYS A 124 -8.52 -21.21 -6.52
N THR A 125 -9.62 -20.51 -6.74
CA THR A 125 -10.94 -21.10 -6.61
C THR A 125 -11.05 -22.18 -7.69
N LYS A 126 -11.33 -23.42 -7.29
CA LYS A 126 -11.57 -24.53 -8.21
C LYS A 126 -12.90 -24.36 -8.93
#